data_AF-A0A7D5T8I9-F1
#
_entry.id   AF-A0A7D5T8I9-F1
#
_cell.length_a   1.000
_cell.length_b   1.000
_cell.length_c   1.000
_cell.angle_alpha   90.00
_cell.angle_beta   90.00
_cell.angle_gamma   90.00
#
_symmetry.space_group_name_H-M   'P 1'
#
loop_
_entity.id
_entity.type
_entity.pdbx_description
1 polymer ?
#
loop_
_entity_poly.entity_id
_entity_poly.type
_entity_poly.pdbx_seq_one_letter_code
_entity_poly.pdbx_strand_id
1 'polypeptide(L)'
;MADEHPWRDEERLREMYCGEMLTTYEIASEWGCCRGTIQTWLDKHEIPTRDRGKSPRPGEKDSVSCPDCDQDFDTEKGMKVHHGWKHDGDLDTEDESALNSWDHKCPDCEEEFSTERGLNIHHGRVHDGSLTTIEIECHYCGGREQRPKRQINNPDRVFCSRECHHKWKGDDTTKTSVECAECGGELERYKRRVEQYDRQFCGPSCRNSWYRSNIATGAEHPLYDRVEVECANCGAVEKRYPSQSGYENHFCSGDCYGEWASENLTGEDAHHYKGGEYGYGPGWTLSKKEAVRERDDRECQHCGRGEEEHLEEFGRRHAVHHITPARSFDDPQKRNAMNNLVTLCVERCHQDWEAMAPLRPDTRSNSAG
;
A
#
# COMPACT_ATOMS: atom_id res chain seq x y z
N MET A 1 -8.42 11.36 35.57
CA MET A 1 -9.33 11.16 34.42
C MET A 1 -8.43 11.13 33.21
N ALA A 2 -8.36 10.00 32.51
CA ALA A 2 -7.56 9.93 31.28
C ALA A 2 -8.22 10.88 30.28
N ASP A 3 -7.45 11.81 29.73
CA ASP A 3 -7.91 12.69 28.66
C ASP A 3 -8.40 11.79 27.52
N GLU A 4 -9.65 11.96 27.10
CA GLU A 4 -10.33 11.09 26.13
C GLU A 4 -9.61 11.12 24.76
N HIS A 5 -8.80 12.17 24.53
CA HIS A 5 -8.05 12.40 23.29
C HIS A 5 -6.61 12.91 23.55
N PRO A 6 -5.70 12.06 24.01
CA PRO A 6 -4.33 12.46 24.40
C PRO A 6 -3.47 13.01 23.26
N TRP A 7 -3.85 12.77 22.00
CA TRP A 7 -3.18 13.30 20.80
C TRP A 7 -3.46 14.78 20.52
N ARG A 8 -4.36 15.43 21.28
CA ARG A 8 -4.61 16.89 21.17
C ARG A 8 -3.58 17.74 21.92
N ASP A 9 -2.84 17.11 22.83
CA ASP A 9 -1.76 17.73 23.58
C ASP A 9 -0.49 17.70 22.73
N GLU A 10 -0.09 18.88 22.23
CA GLU A 10 1.09 19.05 21.41
C GLU A 10 2.35 18.52 22.09
N GLU A 11 2.54 18.85 23.37
CA GLU A 11 3.75 18.52 24.12
C GLU A 11 3.86 17.01 24.26
N ARG A 12 2.75 16.37 24.60
CA ARG A 12 2.67 14.92 24.76
C ARG A 12 2.86 14.17 23.43
N LEU A 13 2.24 14.65 22.34
CA LEU A 13 2.42 14.05 21.01
C LEU A 13 3.84 14.25 20.48
N ARG A 14 4.44 15.42 20.72
CA ARG A 14 5.83 15.72 20.36
C ARG A 14 6.80 14.87 21.17
N GLU A 15 6.57 14.70 22.46
CA GLU A 15 7.39 13.82 23.31
C GLU A 15 7.34 12.38 22.81
N MET A 16 6.16 11.84 22.52
CA MET A 16 6.04 10.46 22.04
C MET A 16 6.62 10.26 20.63
N TYR A 17 6.37 11.18 19.70
CA TYR A 17 6.81 11.03 18.32
C TYR A 17 8.27 11.40 18.09
N CYS A 18 8.74 12.50 18.67
CA CYS A 18 10.11 12.99 18.52
C CYS A 18 11.04 12.49 19.63
N GLY A 19 10.60 12.52 20.89
CA GLY A 19 11.41 12.15 22.05
C GLY A 19 11.58 10.64 22.21
N GLU A 20 10.47 9.90 22.22
CA GLU A 20 10.44 8.44 22.32
C GLU A 20 10.57 7.74 20.96
N MET A 21 10.59 8.50 19.87
CA MET A 21 10.69 8.01 18.49
C MET A 21 9.63 6.96 18.13
N LEU A 22 8.50 6.95 18.82
CA LEU A 22 7.41 6.02 18.54
C LEU A 22 6.86 6.26 17.15
N THR A 23 6.68 5.21 16.35
CA THR A 23 6.00 5.33 15.06
C THR A 23 4.57 5.83 15.26
N THR A 24 3.96 6.39 14.22
CA THR A 24 2.54 6.78 14.28
C THR A 24 1.61 5.60 14.58
N TYR A 25 2.07 4.35 14.40
CA TYR A 25 1.36 3.16 14.80
C TYR A 25 1.52 2.84 16.30
N GLU A 26 2.73 3.00 16.85
CA GLU A 26 3.00 2.80 18.28
C GLU A 26 2.15 3.78 19.13
N ILE A 27 2.15 5.05 18.72
CA ILE A 27 1.38 6.10 19.42
C ILE A 27 -0.12 5.79 19.32
N ALA A 28 -0.59 5.37 18.14
CA ALA A 28 -1.98 5.02 17.92
C ALA A 28 -2.43 3.82 18.77
N SER A 29 -1.58 2.80 18.88
CA SER A 29 -1.83 1.62 19.71
C SER A 29 -1.85 1.96 21.20
N GLU A 30 -0.91 2.79 21.66
CA GLU A 30 -0.83 3.23 23.07
C GLU A 30 -2.06 4.06 23.47
N TRP A 31 -2.59 4.85 22.54
CA TRP A 31 -3.72 5.75 22.80
C TRP A 31 -5.08 5.23 22.33
N GLY A 32 -5.15 3.99 21.82
CA GLY A 32 -6.41 3.39 21.38
C GLY A 32 -7.08 4.12 20.21
N CYS A 33 -6.31 4.73 19.32
CA CYS A 33 -6.80 5.43 18.15
C CYS A 33 -6.21 4.87 16.85
N CYS A 34 -6.60 5.42 15.70
CA CYS A 34 -6.04 5.00 14.43
C CYS A 34 -4.73 5.75 14.10
N ARG A 35 -3.84 5.14 13.29
CA ARG A 35 -2.61 5.79 12.78
C ARG A 35 -2.89 7.09 12.03
N GLY A 36 -4.06 7.17 11.38
CA GLY A 36 -4.54 8.36 10.69
C GLY A 36 -4.69 9.53 11.66
N THR A 37 -5.31 9.29 12.82
CA THR A 37 -5.50 10.27 13.89
C THR A 37 -4.17 10.88 14.31
N ILE A 38 -3.16 10.05 14.59
CA ILE A 38 -1.83 10.54 14.99
C ILE A 38 -1.18 11.38 13.88
N GLN A 39 -1.31 10.96 12.61
CA GLN A 39 -0.78 11.73 11.49
C GLN A 39 -1.45 13.11 11.37
N THR A 40 -2.78 13.16 11.48
CA THR A 40 -3.55 14.42 11.42
C THR A 40 -3.11 15.39 12.51
N TRP A 41 -2.91 14.91 13.74
CA TRP A 41 -2.51 15.77 14.85
C TRP A 41 -1.03 16.15 14.82
N LEU A 42 -0.14 15.33 14.26
CA LEU A 42 1.25 15.74 13.95
C LEU A 42 1.27 16.90 12.96
N ASP A 43 0.49 16.81 11.89
CA ASP A 43 0.40 17.85 10.87
C ASP A 43 -0.21 19.14 11.44
N LYS A 44 -1.27 19.02 12.27
CA LYS A 44 -1.98 20.14 12.90
C LYS A 44 -1.14 20.90 13.93
N HIS A 45 -0.29 20.19 14.67
CA HIS A 45 0.66 20.78 15.62
C HIS A 45 1.98 21.20 14.98
N GLU A 46 2.10 21.07 13.65
CA GLU A 46 3.33 21.38 12.91
C GLU A 46 4.56 20.65 13.48
N ILE A 47 4.36 19.43 14.01
CA ILE A 47 5.42 18.59 14.55
C ILE A 47 6.18 17.97 13.36
N PRO A 48 7.49 18.23 13.21
CA PRO A 48 8.26 17.73 12.08
C PRO A 48 8.19 16.20 11.98
N THR A 49 7.60 15.70 10.90
CA THR A 49 7.54 14.26 10.66
C THR A 49 8.89 13.76 10.17
N ARG A 50 9.34 12.63 10.70
CA ARG A 50 10.57 11.97 10.25
C ARG A 50 10.46 11.65 8.77
N ASP A 51 11.48 12.02 8.00
CA ASP A 51 11.51 11.77 6.56
C ASP A 51 11.27 10.28 6.33
N ARG A 52 10.15 9.96 5.67
CA ARG A 52 9.91 8.60 5.22
C ARG A 52 10.90 8.39 4.10
N GLY A 53 12.09 7.88 4.45
CA GLY A 53 13.00 7.29 3.47
C GLY A 53 12.15 6.55 2.45
N LYS A 54 12.28 6.95 1.18
CA LYS A 54 11.47 6.44 0.07
C LYS A 54 11.23 4.95 0.30
N SER A 55 9.97 4.54 0.41
CA SER A 55 9.65 3.11 0.42
C SER A 55 10.46 2.47 -0.72
N PRO A 56 11.26 1.42 -0.43
CA PRO A 56 11.97 0.72 -1.47
C PRO A 56 10.98 0.38 -2.58
N ARG A 57 11.40 0.57 -3.84
CA ARG A 57 10.58 0.16 -4.98
C ARG A 57 10.24 -1.32 -4.81
N PRO A 58 9.02 -1.78 -5.16
CA PRO A 58 8.71 -3.20 -5.10
C PRO A 58 9.65 -3.93 -6.06
N GLY A 59 10.59 -4.71 -5.50
CA GLY A 59 11.67 -5.31 -6.28
C GLY A 59 12.73 -6.06 -5.48
N GLU A 60 12.83 -5.88 -4.17
CA GLU A 60 13.63 -6.74 -3.29
C GLU A 60 12.74 -7.24 -2.16
N LYS A 61 12.18 -8.43 -2.36
CA LYS A 61 11.67 -9.26 -1.26
C LYS A 61 12.53 -10.51 -1.28
N ASP A 62 13.05 -10.89 -0.12
CA ASP A 62 13.67 -12.19 0.07
C ASP A 62 12.65 -13.25 -0.36
N SER A 63 12.99 -14.02 -1.41
CA SER A 63 12.19 -15.15 -1.85
C SER A 63 12.12 -16.17 -0.71
N VAL A 64 10.91 -16.61 -0.37
CA VAL A 64 10.71 -17.63 0.67
C VAL A 64 10.67 -18.99 -0.02
N SER A 65 11.72 -19.78 0.14
CA SER A 65 11.81 -21.15 -0.37
C SER A 65 11.01 -22.11 0.51
N CYS A 66 10.36 -23.10 -0.10
CA CYS A 66 9.73 -24.18 0.63
C CYS A 66 10.79 -25.07 1.30
N PRO A 67 10.61 -25.47 2.57
CA PRO A 67 11.56 -26.34 3.27
C PRO A 67 11.56 -27.79 2.77
N ASP A 68 10.46 -28.27 2.20
CA ASP A 68 10.28 -29.66 1.75
C ASP A 68 10.43 -29.84 0.23
N CYS A 69 10.53 -28.74 -0.54
CA CYS A 69 10.85 -28.78 -1.96
C CYS A 69 11.51 -27.50 -2.47
N ASP A 70 12.16 -27.56 -3.64
CA ASP A 70 12.89 -26.44 -4.23
C ASP A 70 11.96 -25.38 -4.91
N GLN A 71 10.76 -25.15 -4.37
CA GLN A 71 9.85 -24.10 -4.88
C GLN A 71 9.99 -22.79 -4.08
N ASP A 72 10.19 -21.69 -4.80
CA ASP A 72 10.32 -20.35 -4.25
C ASP A 72 9.02 -19.53 -4.37
N PHE A 73 8.75 -18.71 -3.36
CA PHE A 73 7.55 -17.88 -3.30
C PHE A 73 7.86 -16.41 -3.00
N ASP A 74 7.12 -15.52 -3.67
CA ASP A 74 7.21 -14.07 -3.48
C ASP A 74 6.68 -13.58 -2.11
N THR A 75 5.97 -14.45 -1.38
CA THR A 75 5.37 -14.16 -0.06
C THR A 75 5.29 -15.41 0.80
N GLU A 76 5.46 -15.24 2.11
CA GLU A 76 5.31 -16.32 3.10
C GLU A 76 3.90 -16.95 3.08
N LYS A 77 2.85 -16.15 2.84
CA LYS A 77 1.48 -16.66 2.70
C LYS A 77 1.34 -17.61 1.50
N GLY A 78 2.02 -17.33 0.40
CA GLY A 78 2.06 -18.21 -0.78
C GLY A 78 2.76 -19.55 -0.48
N MET A 79 3.88 -19.49 0.24
CA MET A 79 4.62 -20.69 0.69
C MET A 79 3.81 -21.55 1.67
N LYS A 80 3.11 -20.94 2.66
CA LYS A 80 2.27 -21.68 3.62
C LYS A 80 1.10 -22.40 2.96
N VAL A 81 0.48 -21.76 1.98
CA VAL A 81 -0.56 -22.41 1.17
C VAL A 81 0.05 -23.58 0.43
N HIS A 82 1.13 -23.38 -0.34
CA HIS A 82 1.83 -24.46 -1.03
C HIS A 82 2.18 -25.64 -0.09
N HIS A 83 2.74 -25.35 1.08
CA HIS A 83 3.16 -26.36 2.05
C HIS A 83 1.99 -27.14 2.66
N GLY A 84 0.89 -26.45 3.01
CA GLY A 84 -0.31 -27.11 3.53
C GLY A 84 -0.97 -28.06 2.52
N TRP A 85 -0.88 -27.75 1.22
CA TRP A 85 -1.50 -28.56 0.15
C TRP A 85 -0.58 -29.64 -0.46
N LYS A 86 0.75 -29.44 -0.45
CA LYS A 86 1.71 -30.35 -1.12
C LYS A 86 2.52 -31.24 -0.16
N HIS A 87 2.69 -30.84 1.10
CA HIS A 87 3.54 -31.54 2.07
C HIS A 87 2.77 -32.05 3.30
N ASP A 88 1.44 -32.12 3.19
CA ASP A 88 0.49 -32.61 4.20
C ASP A 88 0.71 -31.98 5.59
N GLY A 89 0.30 -30.72 5.73
CA GLY A 89 0.22 -30.04 7.03
C GLY A 89 -1.23 -29.79 7.40
N ASP A 90 -1.72 -30.47 8.44
CA ASP A 90 -3.06 -30.30 9.03
C ASP A 90 -3.41 -28.81 9.20
N LEU A 91 -4.27 -28.30 8.32
CA LEU A 91 -4.99 -27.05 8.52
C LEU A 91 -6.45 -27.42 8.74
N ASP A 92 -6.84 -27.49 10.02
CA ASP A 92 -8.23 -27.42 10.44
C ASP A 92 -8.86 -26.14 9.87
N THR A 93 -9.51 -26.25 8.71
CA THR A 93 -10.43 -25.24 8.19
C THR A 93 -11.73 -25.94 7.83
N GLU A 94 -12.71 -25.87 8.74
CA GLU A 94 -14.07 -26.40 8.57
C GLU A 94 -14.89 -25.55 7.56
N ASP A 95 -14.44 -25.48 6.32
CA ASP A 95 -15.21 -24.90 5.21
C ASP A 95 -15.21 -25.85 4.00
N GLU A 96 -16.17 -26.78 3.99
CA GLU A 96 -16.40 -27.76 2.92
C GLU A 96 -17.01 -27.15 1.63
N SER A 97 -17.12 -25.83 1.51
CA SER A 97 -17.72 -25.20 0.33
C SER A 97 -16.77 -25.00 -0.86
N ALA A 98 -15.48 -25.36 -0.72
CA ALA A 98 -14.44 -25.16 -1.75
C ALA A 98 -13.91 -26.46 -2.38
N LEU A 99 -14.75 -27.48 -2.56
CA LEU A 99 -14.44 -28.61 -3.45
C LEU A 99 -14.47 -28.16 -4.92
N ASN A 100 -13.50 -27.33 -5.31
CA ASN A 100 -13.23 -27.01 -6.71
C ASN A 100 -12.62 -28.27 -7.36
N SER A 101 -13.26 -28.78 -8.42
CA SER A 101 -12.69 -29.85 -9.23
C SER A 101 -11.42 -29.34 -9.92
N TRP A 102 -10.30 -30.02 -9.67
CA TRP A 102 -9.00 -29.69 -10.24
C TRP A 102 -8.90 -30.26 -11.66
N ASP A 103 -9.70 -29.71 -12.57
CA ASP A 103 -9.88 -30.29 -13.91
C ASP A 103 -8.83 -29.80 -14.94
N HIS A 104 -7.97 -28.84 -14.57
CA HIS A 104 -7.07 -28.17 -15.51
C HIS A 104 -5.60 -28.56 -15.28
N LYS A 105 -5.16 -29.63 -15.94
CA LYS A 105 -3.76 -30.12 -15.89
C LYS A 105 -2.87 -29.40 -16.89
N CYS A 106 -1.65 -29.07 -16.49
CA CYS A 106 -0.64 -28.56 -17.40
C CYS A 106 -0.19 -29.68 -18.37
N PRO A 107 -0.07 -29.41 -19.68
CA PRO A 107 0.41 -30.42 -20.62
C PRO A 107 1.94 -30.59 -20.61
N ASP A 108 2.69 -29.58 -20.14
CA ASP A 108 4.15 -29.57 -20.15
C ASP A 108 4.80 -29.90 -18.80
N CYS A 109 3.99 -30.01 -17.73
CA CYS A 109 4.42 -30.48 -16.42
C CYS A 109 3.28 -31.12 -15.63
N GLU A 110 3.60 -31.70 -14.48
CA GLU A 110 2.64 -32.42 -13.64
C GLU A 110 1.80 -31.51 -12.73
N GLU A 111 1.83 -30.19 -12.94
CA GLU A 111 1.05 -29.25 -12.12
C GLU A 111 -0.43 -29.18 -12.55
N GLU A 112 -1.32 -29.14 -11.56
CA GLU A 112 -2.77 -29.09 -11.74
C GLU A 112 -3.33 -27.80 -11.15
N PHE A 113 -4.36 -27.25 -11.80
CA PHE A 113 -4.96 -25.97 -11.42
C PHE A 113 -6.46 -26.12 -11.23
N SER A 114 -6.97 -25.44 -10.20
CA SER A 114 -8.42 -25.34 -9.93
C SER A 114 -9.17 -24.44 -10.92
N THR A 115 -8.46 -23.67 -11.76
CA THR A 115 -9.07 -22.80 -12.77
C THR A 115 -8.25 -22.74 -14.06
N GLU A 116 -8.92 -22.65 -15.20
CA GLU A 116 -8.29 -22.44 -16.53
C GLU A 116 -7.40 -21.18 -16.54
N ARG A 117 -7.77 -20.14 -15.79
CA ARG A 117 -6.99 -18.92 -15.64
C ARG A 117 -5.67 -19.17 -14.91
N GLY A 118 -5.69 -19.99 -13.85
CA GLY A 118 -4.49 -20.40 -13.11
C GLY A 118 -3.51 -21.15 -14.01
N LEU A 119 -4.01 -22.13 -14.77
CA LEU A 119 -3.23 -22.90 -15.74
C LEU A 119 -2.59 -22.00 -16.82
N ASN A 120 -3.35 -21.07 -17.40
CA ASN A 120 -2.82 -20.15 -18.42
C ASN A 120 -1.74 -19.20 -17.87
N ILE A 121 -1.82 -18.80 -16.60
CA ILE A 121 -0.80 -17.96 -15.96
C ILE A 121 0.46 -18.76 -15.67
N HIS A 122 0.32 -19.96 -15.11
CA HIS A 122 1.43 -20.88 -14.86
C HIS A 122 2.17 -21.17 -16.17
N HIS A 123 1.45 -21.60 -17.21
CA HIS A 123 2.05 -21.94 -18.48
C HIS A 123 2.75 -20.75 -19.13
N GLY A 124 2.21 -19.53 -19.02
CA GLY A 124 2.85 -18.34 -19.57
C GLY A 124 4.04 -17.78 -18.76
N ARG A 125 4.32 -18.33 -17.56
CA ARG A 125 5.42 -17.91 -16.68
C ARG A 125 6.52 -18.97 -16.57
N VAL A 126 6.12 -20.23 -16.48
CA VAL A 126 7.02 -21.39 -16.28
C VAL A 126 7.38 -22.04 -17.61
N HIS A 127 6.50 -21.95 -18.62
CA HIS A 127 6.73 -22.44 -19.97
C HIS A 127 6.72 -21.28 -20.98
N ASP A 128 7.22 -21.53 -22.18
CA ASP A 128 7.16 -20.56 -23.27
C ASP A 128 5.82 -20.67 -24.00
N GLY A 129 4.97 -19.64 -23.90
CA GLY A 129 3.79 -19.49 -24.74
C GLY A 129 2.45 -19.46 -24.00
N SER A 130 1.36 -19.61 -24.76
CA SER A 130 -0.01 -19.60 -24.25
C SER A 130 -0.75 -20.83 -24.76
N LEU A 131 -1.45 -21.52 -23.86
CA LEU A 131 -2.23 -22.73 -24.17
C LEU A 131 -3.44 -22.48 -25.06
N THR A 132 -3.79 -21.21 -25.31
CA THR A 132 -4.92 -20.84 -26.16
C THR A 132 -4.43 -19.92 -27.28
N THR A 133 -4.25 -20.50 -28.46
CA THR A 133 -4.07 -19.73 -29.70
C THR A 133 -5.39 -19.64 -30.44
N ILE A 134 -5.63 -18.50 -31.08
CA ILE A 134 -6.72 -18.33 -32.03
C ILE A 134 -6.15 -17.88 -33.37
N GLU A 135 -6.76 -18.36 -34.46
CA GLU A 135 -6.48 -17.83 -35.79
C GLU A 135 -7.10 -16.43 -35.89
N ILE A 136 -6.29 -15.48 -36.36
CA ILE A 136 -6.71 -14.11 -36.60
C ILE A 136 -6.41 -13.72 -38.04
N GLU A 137 -7.19 -12.78 -38.56
CA GLU A 137 -6.94 -12.13 -39.84
C GLU A 137 -6.40 -10.72 -39.61
N CYS A 138 -5.26 -10.39 -40.23
CA CYS A 138 -4.69 -9.06 -40.14
C CYS A 138 -5.59 -8.03 -40.82
N HIS A 139 -6.07 -7.05 -40.06
CA HIS A 139 -6.97 -6.00 -40.55
C HIS A 139 -6.38 -5.16 -41.70
N TYR A 140 -5.05 -5.10 -41.83
CA TYR A 140 -4.39 -4.32 -42.89
C TYR A 140 -4.11 -5.12 -44.16
N CYS A 141 -3.52 -6.31 -44.04
CA CYS A 141 -3.08 -7.10 -45.20
C CYS A 141 -3.93 -8.33 -45.51
N GLY A 142 -4.91 -8.67 -44.66
CA GLY A 142 -5.72 -9.88 -44.78
C GLY A 142 -4.97 -11.20 -44.49
N GLY A 143 -3.70 -11.12 -44.09
CA GLY A 143 -2.90 -12.30 -43.76
C GLY A 143 -3.41 -13.00 -42.50
N ARG A 144 -3.53 -14.33 -42.54
CA ARG A 144 -3.95 -15.16 -41.40
C ARG A 144 -2.76 -15.63 -40.59
N GLU A 145 -2.85 -15.53 -39.26
CA GLU A 145 -1.81 -16.01 -38.34
C GLU A 145 -2.40 -16.52 -37.03
N GLN A 146 -1.64 -17.34 -36.30
CA GLN A 146 -2.03 -17.79 -34.96
C GLN A 146 -1.44 -16.87 -33.90
N ARG A 147 -2.27 -16.41 -32.96
CA ARG A 147 -1.85 -15.56 -31.84
C ARG A 147 -2.41 -16.07 -30.51
N PRO A 148 -1.66 -15.92 -29.41
CA PRO A 148 -2.18 -16.12 -28.07
C PRO A 148 -3.42 -15.26 -27.79
N LYS A 149 -4.49 -15.86 -27.25
CA LYS A 149 -5.74 -15.14 -26.91
C LYS A 149 -5.49 -13.93 -26.00
N ARG A 150 -4.53 -14.03 -25.08
CA ARG A 150 -4.12 -12.93 -24.18
C ARG A 150 -3.59 -11.69 -24.91
N GLN A 151 -3.03 -11.84 -26.12
CA GLN A 151 -2.47 -10.72 -26.89
C GLN A 151 -3.54 -9.98 -27.73
N ILE A 152 -4.80 -10.41 -27.68
CA ILE A 152 -5.87 -9.89 -28.52
C ILE A 152 -6.89 -9.16 -27.64
N ASN A 153 -6.73 -7.85 -27.51
CA ASN A 153 -7.70 -7.00 -26.81
C ASN A 153 -8.94 -6.69 -27.67
N ASN A 154 -8.81 -6.75 -29.00
CA ASN A 154 -9.90 -6.51 -29.94
C ASN A 154 -9.71 -7.36 -31.21
N PRO A 155 -10.56 -8.37 -31.46
CA PRO A 155 -10.42 -9.28 -32.60
C PRO A 155 -10.66 -8.60 -33.96
N ASP A 156 -11.38 -7.48 -34.02
CA ASP A 156 -11.71 -6.78 -35.27
C ASP A 156 -10.56 -5.89 -35.76
N ARG A 157 -9.52 -5.67 -34.93
CA ARG A 157 -8.39 -4.75 -35.21
C ARG A 157 -7.05 -5.36 -34.79
N VAL A 158 -6.76 -6.56 -35.28
CA VAL A 158 -5.49 -7.23 -35.05
C VAL A 158 -4.56 -7.08 -36.27
N PHE A 159 -3.26 -6.98 -36.03
CA PHE A 159 -2.26 -6.74 -37.07
C PHE A 159 -1.15 -7.78 -36.99
N CYS A 160 -0.75 -8.33 -38.15
CA CYS A 160 0.30 -9.36 -38.20
C CYS A 160 1.70 -8.84 -37.86
N SER A 161 1.93 -7.55 -38.03
CA SER A 161 3.20 -6.92 -37.69
C SER A 161 3.02 -5.49 -37.23
N ARG A 162 4.02 -5.01 -36.49
CA ARG A 162 4.12 -3.58 -36.13
C ARG A 162 4.11 -2.69 -37.38
N GLU A 163 4.67 -3.18 -38.48
CA GLU A 163 4.64 -2.47 -39.77
C GLU A 163 3.23 -2.39 -40.34
N CYS A 164 2.45 -3.47 -40.34
CA CYS A 164 1.06 -3.44 -40.78
C CYS A 164 0.21 -2.51 -39.91
N HIS A 165 0.43 -2.52 -38.59
CA HIS A 165 -0.20 -1.56 -37.68
C HIS A 165 0.22 -0.11 -37.99
N HIS A 166 1.49 0.14 -38.26
CA HIS A 166 2.00 1.48 -38.62
C HIS A 166 1.46 1.96 -39.97
N LYS A 167 1.38 1.08 -40.97
CA LYS A 167 0.81 1.39 -42.28
C LYS A 167 -0.67 1.69 -42.18
N TRP A 168 -1.46 0.84 -41.51
CA TRP A 168 -2.87 1.11 -41.23
C TRP A 168 -3.06 2.43 -40.45
N LYS A 169 -2.19 2.71 -39.48
CA LYS A 169 -2.23 3.97 -38.71
C LYS A 169 -1.81 5.18 -39.54
N GLY A 170 -1.00 4.97 -40.57
CA GLY A 170 -0.41 6.00 -41.44
C GLY A 170 -1.10 6.18 -42.79
N ASP A 171 -2.08 5.33 -43.14
CA ASP A 171 -2.72 5.31 -44.46
C ASP A 171 -3.61 6.53 -44.72
N ASP A 172 -4.08 7.20 -43.65
CA ASP A 172 -4.76 8.50 -43.74
C ASP A 172 -4.22 9.47 -42.68
N THR A 173 -3.17 10.19 -43.07
CA THR A 173 -2.60 11.30 -42.29
C THR A 173 -3.19 12.65 -42.68
N THR A 174 -4.21 12.68 -43.54
CA THR A 174 -4.82 13.93 -44.00
C THR A 174 -5.39 14.68 -42.80
N LYS A 175 -4.90 15.89 -42.60
CA LYS A 175 -5.45 16.84 -41.63
C LYS A 175 -6.46 17.74 -42.33
N THR A 176 -7.52 18.08 -41.62
CA THR A 176 -8.56 18.99 -42.06
C THR A 176 -8.76 20.06 -40.99
N SER A 177 -8.96 21.30 -41.44
CA SER A 177 -9.33 22.42 -40.57
C SER A 177 -10.75 22.24 -40.07
N VAL A 178 -10.94 22.35 -38.76
CA VAL A 178 -12.22 22.24 -38.06
C VAL A 178 -12.27 23.26 -36.92
N GLU A 179 -13.46 23.67 -36.54
CA GLU A 179 -13.65 24.65 -35.47
C GLU A 179 -13.85 23.97 -34.12
N CYS A 180 -13.37 24.62 -33.05
CA CYS A 180 -13.67 24.22 -31.68
C CYS A 180 -15.15 24.47 -31.38
N ALA A 181 -15.88 23.44 -30.96
CA ALA A 181 -17.31 23.53 -30.67
C ALA A 181 -17.68 24.43 -29.48
N GLU A 182 -16.70 24.86 -28.67
CA GLU A 182 -16.92 25.79 -27.55
C GLU A 182 -16.48 27.22 -27.90
N CYS A 183 -15.24 27.40 -28.36
CA CYS A 183 -14.66 28.74 -28.54
C CYS A 183 -14.63 29.22 -30.00
N GLY A 184 -15.02 28.38 -30.96
CA GLY A 184 -14.95 28.68 -32.40
C GLY A 184 -13.52 28.77 -32.96
N GLY A 185 -12.49 28.55 -32.14
CA GLY A 185 -11.10 28.62 -32.60
C GLY A 185 -10.79 27.56 -33.66
N GLU A 186 -10.06 27.94 -34.70
CA GLU A 186 -9.64 27.06 -35.79
C GLU A 186 -8.60 26.02 -35.30
N LEU A 187 -8.79 24.76 -35.68
CA LEU A 187 -7.98 23.62 -35.26
C LEU A 187 -7.72 22.68 -36.44
N GLU A 188 -6.48 22.21 -36.57
CA GLU A 188 -6.20 21.09 -37.48
C GLU A 188 -6.36 19.74 -36.77
N ARG A 189 -7.14 18.83 -37.35
CA ARG A 189 -7.36 17.47 -36.85
C ARG A 189 -7.23 16.46 -37.97
N TYR A 190 -6.82 15.24 -37.63
CA TYR A 190 -6.84 14.13 -38.58
C TYR A 190 -8.27 13.85 -39.03
N LYS A 191 -8.46 13.62 -40.33
CA LYS A 191 -9.75 13.36 -40.97
C LYS A 191 -10.56 12.27 -40.24
N ARG A 192 -9.93 11.14 -39.93
CA ARG A 192 -10.55 10.06 -39.11
C ARG A 192 -11.14 10.54 -37.79
N ARG A 193 -10.50 11.51 -37.11
CA ARG A 193 -11.00 12.04 -35.83
C ARG A 193 -12.22 12.94 -36.05
N VAL A 194 -12.26 13.66 -37.16
CA VAL A 194 -13.41 14.48 -37.55
C VAL A 194 -14.60 13.59 -37.89
N GLU A 195 -14.36 12.47 -38.59
CA GLU A 195 -15.40 11.48 -38.91
C GLU A 195 -15.89 10.69 -37.69
N GLN A 196 -15.01 10.41 -36.71
CA GLN A 196 -15.37 9.65 -35.51
C GLN A 196 -16.16 10.49 -34.49
N TYR A 197 -15.90 11.80 -34.41
CA TYR A 197 -16.46 12.66 -33.38
C TYR A 197 -17.12 13.89 -34.02
N ASP A 198 -18.43 14.00 -33.86
CA ASP A 198 -19.23 15.14 -34.34
C ASP A 198 -18.72 16.51 -33.85
N ARG A 199 -17.97 16.53 -32.73
CA ARG A 199 -17.51 17.75 -32.07
C ARG A 199 -16.02 17.69 -31.78
N GLN A 200 -15.35 18.81 -32.06
CA GLN A 200 -13.91 18.97 -31.88
C GLN A 200 -13.64 20.05 -30.84
N PHE A 201 -12.58 19.88 -30.04
CA PHE A 201 -12.22 20.82 -29.00
C PHE A 201 -10.73 21.14 -29.06
N CYS A 202 -10.38 22.39 -28.74
CA CYS A 202 -8.98 22.84 -28.73
C CYS A 202 -8.20 22.20 -27.56
N GLY A 203 -8.87 21.88 -26.45
CA GLY A 203 -8.28 21.22 -25.30
C GLY A 203 -9.30 20.79 -24.25
N PRO A 204 -8.85 20.17 -23.14
CA PRO A 204 -9.72 19.70 -22.06
C PRO A 204 -10.61 20.79 -21.45
N SER A 205 -10.13 22.04 -21.38
CA SER A 205 -10.89 23.16 -20.83
C SER A 205 -12.16 23.45 -21.65
N CYS A 206 -12.02 23.70 -22.95
CA CYS A 206 -13.16 23.90 -23.85
C CYS A 206 -14.08 22.69 -23.91
N ARG A 207 -13.54 21.47 -23.91
CA ARG A 207 -14.34 20.25 -23.82
C ARG A 207 -15.18 20.25 -22.55
N ASN A 208 -14.57 20.41 -21.38
CA ASN A 208 -15.25 20.35 -20.09
C ASN A 208 -16.29 21.48 -19.94
N SER A 209 -15.99 22.68 -20.42
CA SER A 209 -16.94 23.80 -20.47
C SER A 209 -18.17 23.44 -21.30
N TRP A 210 -17.94 22.95 -22.52
CA TRP A 210 -19.01 22.55 -23.43
C TRP A 210 -19.89 21.44 -22.84
N TYR A 211 -19.30 20.40 -22.25
CA TYR A 211 -20.04 19.32 -21.56
C TYR A 211 -20.88 19.84 -20.39
N ARG A 212 -20.34 20.78 -19.60
CA ARG A 212 -21.08 21.38 -18.47
C ARG A 212 -22.28 22.19 -18.93
N SER A 213 -22.12 22.95 -20.00
CA SER A 213 -23.17 23.85 -20.51
C SER A 213 -24.23 23.12 -21.33
N ASN A 214 -23.85 22.06 -22.06
CA ASN A 214 -24.73 21.43 -23.07
C ASN A 214 -25.17 20.00 -22.73
N ILE A 215 -24.47 19.30 -21.84
CA ILE A 215 -24.77 17.90 -21.50
C ILE A 215 -25.17 17.75 -20.04
N ALA A 216 -24.54 18.49 -19.12
CA ALA A 216 -24.90 18.49 -17.70
C ALA A 216 -26.12 19.38 -17.38
N THR A 217 -27.02 19.59 -18.33
CA THR A 217 -28.25 20.37 -18.20
C THR A 217 -29.47 19.50 -18.50
N GLY A 218 -30.40 19.40 -17.54
CA GLY A 218 -31.65 18.62 -17.65
C GLY A 218 -31.79 17.56 -16.54
N ALA A 219 -33.02 17.43 -16.01
CA ALA A 219 -33.35 16.56 -14.87
C ALA A 219 -33.02 15.06 -15.08
N GLU A 220 -32.87 14.61 -16.34
CA GLU A 220 -32.51 13.22 -16.65
C GLU A 220 -31.00 12.95 -16.67
N HIS A 221 -30.14 13.98 -16.61
CA HIS A 221 -28.69 13.79 -16.67
C HIS A 221 -28.11 13.50 -15.27
N PRO A 222 -27.33 12.42 -15.07
CA PRO A 222 -26.77 12.03 -13.76
C PRO A 222 -25.90 13.08 -13.05
N LEU A 223 -25.54 14.15 -13.77
CA LEU A 223 -24.72 15.27 -13.28
C LEU A 223 -25.50 16.58 -13.10
N TYR A 224 -26.84 16.61 -13.28
CA TYR A 224 -27.64 17.85 -13.21
C TYR A 224 -28.05 18.20 -11.78
N ASP A 225 -28.69 17.27 -11.06
CA ASP A 225 -29.06 17.54 -9.68
C ASP A 225 -27.81 17.59 -8.80
N ARG A 226 -27.69 18.65 -8.01
CA ARG A 226 -26.82 18.69 -6.84
C ARG A 226 -27.73 18.67 -5.63
N VAL A 227 -27.45 17.76 -4.71
CA VAL A 227 -28.12 17.74 -3.41
C VAL A 227 -27.27 18.50 -2.40
N GLU A 228 -27.93 19.21 -1.50
CA GLU A 228 -27.28 19.86 -0.38
C GLU A 228 -27.06 18.81 0.73
N VAL A 229 -25.83 18.68 1.18
CA VAL A 229 -25.44 17.81 2.29
C VAL A 229 -24.74 18.64 3.35
N GLU A 230 -24.94 18.28 4.61
CA GLU A 230 -24.34 18.96 5.76
C GLU A 230 -23.04 18.27 6.17
N CYS A 231 -21.99 19.05 6.45
CA CYS A 231 -20.73 18.54 6.98
C CYS A 231 -20.92 18.00 8.40
N ALA A 232 -20.63 16.72 8.63
CA ALA A 232 -20.78 16.05 9.93
C ALA A 232 -19.84 16.57 11.03
N ASN A 233 -18.80 17.33 10.66
CA ASN A 233 -17.89 17.96 11.63
C ASN A 233 -18.28 19.40 11.98
N CYS A 234 -18.51 20.25 10.97
CA CYS A 234 -18.66 21.70 11.17
C CYS A 234 -20.05 22.27 10.84
N GLY A 235 -20.98 21.45 10.31
CA GLY A 235 -22.33 21.88 9.94
C GLY A 235 -22.43 22.71 8.66
N ALA A 236 -21.33 22.92 7.93
CA ALA A 236 -21.36 23.66 6.66
C ALA A 236 -22.14 22.87 5.59
N VAL A 237 -23.04 23.56 4.88
CA VAL A 237 -23.86 22.97 3.81
C VAL A 237 -23.15 23.07 2.46
N GLU A 238 -22.98 21.94 1.78
CA GLU A 238 -22.24 21.81 0.52
C GLU A 238 -23.05 21.09 -0.56
N LYS A 239 -22.79 21.43 -1.84
CA LYS A 239 -23.50 20.86 -3.00
C LYS A 239 -22.76 19.66 -3.57
N ARG A 240 -23.35 18.46 -3.46
CA ARG A 240 -22.77 17.19 -3.95
C ARG A 240 -23.62 16.54 -5.03
N TYR A 241 -23.00 15.64 -5.80
CA TYR A 241 -23.76 14.79 -6.72
C TYR A 241 -24.62 13.78 -5.96
N PRO A 242 -25.81 13.40 -6.44
CA PRO A 242 -26.64 12.36 -5.84
C PRO A 242 -25.91 11.03 -5.62
N SER A 243 -25.00 10.65 -6.52
CA SER A 243 -24.15 9.46 -6.35
C SER A 243 -23.16 9.55 -5.18
N GLN A 244 -22.92 10.75 -4.68
CA GLN A 244 -22.02 11.04 -3.57
C GLN A 244 -22.78 11.40 -2.28
N SER A 245 -24.11 11.48 -2.28
CA SER A 245 -24.90 11.86 -1.11
C SER A 245 -25.40 10.67 -0.29
N GLY A 246 -25.23 9.44 -0.78
CA GLY A 246 -25.68 8.21 -0.10
C GLY A 246 -24.83 7.80 1.11
N TYR A 247 -23.78 8.55 1.43
CA TYR A 247 -22.99 8.32 2.65
C TYR A 247 -23.68 8.96 3.85
N GLU A 248 -23.61 8.29 5.01
CA GLU A 248 -24.17 8.78 6.27
C GLU A 248 -23.50 10.09 6.73
N ASN A 249 -22.18 10.21 6.54
CA ASN A 249 -21.40 11.37 6.93
C ASN A 249 -20.74 12.04 5.72
N HIS A 250 -20.86 13.37 5.62
CA HIS A 250 -20.24 14.21 4.60
C HIS A 250 -19.24 15.18 5.23
N PHE A 251 -18.18 15.56 4.50
CA PHE A 251 -17.16 16.47 5.02
C PHE A 251 -16.81 17.55 3.99
N CYS A 252 -16.72 18.81 4.42
CA CYS A 252 -16.36 19.93 3.53
C CYS A 252 -14.87 19.94 3.17
N SER A 253 -14.01 19.37 4.02
CA SER A 253 -12.56 19.28 3.81
C SER A 253 -11.98 17.99 4.39
N GLY A 254 -10.74 17.68 4.00
CA GLY A 254 -9.96 16.61 4.63
C GLY A 254 -9.71 16.87 6.12
N ASP A 255 -9.61 18.14 6.53
CA ASP A 255 -9.42 18.53 7.93
C ASP A 255 -10.66 18.23 8.76
N CYS A 256 -11.85 18.58 8.26
CA CYS A 256 -13.11 18.25 8.91
C CYS A 256 -13.33 16.74 9.01
N TYR A 257 -12.95 15.99 7.98
CA TYR A 257 -12.94 14.53 8.06
C TYR A 257 -11.95 14.04 9.14
N GLY A 258 -10.74 14.59 9.20
CA GLY A 258 -9.71 14.20 10.16
C GLY A 258 -10.11 14.49 11.62
N GLU A 259 -10.73 15.63 11.89
CA GLU A 259 -11.26 16.00 13.20
C GLU A 259 -12.38 15.05 13.63
N TRP A 260 -13.39 14.91 12.79
CA TRP A 260 -14.51 14.00 13.05
C TRP A 260 -14.02 12.55 13.22
N ALA A 261 -13.09 12.07 12.39
CA ALA A 261 -12.51 10.74 12.51
C ALA A 261 -11.71 10.59 13.82
N SER A 262 -11.04 11.64 14.29
CA SER A 262 -10.31 11.60 15.56
C SER A 262 -11.22 11.49 16.77
N GLU A 263 -12.46 11.95 16.67
CA GLU A 263 -13.47 11.87 17.74
C GLU A 263 -14.32 10.61 17.64
N ASN A 264 -14.75 10.24 16.43
CA ASN A 264 -15.79 9.24 16.20
C ASN A 264 -15.25 7.87 15.74
N LEU A 265 -14.00 7.80 15.28
CA LEU A 265 -13.34 6.55 14.85
C LEU A 265 -12.20 6.19 15.81
N THR A 266 -12.55 5.98 17.08
CA THR A 266 -11.65 5.50 18.13
C THR A 266 -12.00 4.06 18.52
N GLY A 267 -11.04 3.30 19.05
CA GLY A 267 -11.27 1.91 19.46
C GLY A 267 -11.74 0.97 18.33
N GLU A 268 -12.65 0.05 18.67
CA GLU A 268 -13.15 -1.02 17.80
C GLU A 268 -14.00 -0.51 16.63
N ASP A 269 -14.52 0.73 16.71
CA ASP A 269 -15.43 1.31 15.71
C ASP A 269 -14.71 1.89 14.47
N ALA A 270 -13.37 1.99 14.48
CA ALA A 270 -12.64 2.47 13.30
C ALA A 270 -12.49 1.35 12.26
N HIS A 271 -12.91 1.57 11.02
CA HIS A 271 -12.82 0.59 9.91
C HIS A 271 -11.36 0.30 9.48
N HIS A 272 -10.43 1.16 9.90
CA HIS A 272 -8.98 0.97 9.81
C HIS A 272 -8.34 0.53 11.13
N TYR A 273 -9.12 0.31 12.19
CA TYR A 273 -8.77 -0.55 13.30
C TYR A 273 -8.70 -1.98 12.76
N LYS A 274 -7.60 -2.27 12.06
CA LYS A 274 -7.06 -3.61 12.13
C LYS A 274 -6.46 -3.72 13.53
N GLY A 275 -7.31 -4.03 14.50
CA GLY A 275 -6.89 -4.71 15.72
C GLY A 275 -6.01 -5.87 15.26
N GLY A 276 -4.71 -5.66 15.35
CA GLY A 276 -3.70 -6.51 14.78
C GLY A 276 -2.48 -6.18 15.58
N GLU A 277 -2.04 -7.14 16.37
CA GLU A 277 -0.82 -7.06 17.16
C GLU A 277 0.25 -6.33 16.35
N TYR A 278 0.75 -5.25 16.94
CA TYR A 278 2.02 -4.66 16.57
C TYR A 278 3.01 -5.77 16.21
N GLY A 279 3.89 -5.58 15.23
CA GLY A 279 4.80 -6.65 14.77
C GLY A 279 5.66 -7.31 15.87
N TYR A 280 5.65 -6.75 17.09
CA TYR A 280 6.31 -7.22 18.30
C TYR A 280 5.36 -7.78 19.40
N GLY A 281 4.03 -7.60 19.32
CA GLY A 281 3.04 -8.17 20.25
C GLY A 281 3.08 -7.63 21.70
N PRO A 282 2.28 -8.22 22.61
CA PRO A 282 2.22 -7.87 24.03
C PRO A 282 3.59 -7.78 24.72
N GLY A 283 3.76 -6.79 25.59
CA GLY A 283 4.99 -6.55 26.33
C GLY A 283 5.97 -5.59 25.67
N TRP A 284 5.70 -5.08 24.46
CA TRP A 284 6.47 -4.02 23.81
C TRP A 284 5.87 -2.62 24.08
N THR A 285 5.89 -2.18 25.34
CA THR A 285 5.27 -0.91 25.79
C THR A 285 6.31 0.15 26.14
N LEU A 286 5.90 1.42 26.29
CA LEU A 286 6.77 2.49 26.77
C LEU A 286 7.35 2.18 28.14
N SER A 287 6.52 1.75 29.10
CA SER A 287 6.99 1.36 30.44
C SER A 287 8.02 0.21 30.38
N LYS A 288 7.89 -0.70 29.41
CA LYS A 288 8.89 -1.75 29.19
C LYS A 288 10.20 -1.17 28.70
N LYS A 289 10.15 -0.30 27.68
CA LYS A 289 11.35 0.35 27.13
C LYS A 289 12.07 1.15 28.22
N GLU A 290 11.31 1.86 29.05
CA GLU A 290 11.84 2.62 30.18
C GLU A 290 12.49 1.72 31.23
N ALA A 291 11.83 0.63 31.62
CA ALA A 291 12.42 -0.35 32.55
C ALA A 291 13.71 -0.98 32.01
N VAL A 292 13.85 -1.13 30.68
CA VAL A 292 15.10 -1.62 30.06
C VAL A 292 16.19 -0.56 30.15
N ARG A 293 15.88 0.71 29.86
CA ARG A 293 16.83 1.82 30.01
C ARG A 293 17.29 1.96 31.45
N GLU A 294 16.37 1.89 32.42
CA GLU A 294 16.69 1.94 33.85
C GLU A 294 17.57 0.78 34.30
N ARG A 295 17.28 -0.45 33.85
CA ARG A 295 18.11 -1.62 34.12
C ARG A 295 19.54 -1.46 33.58
N ASP A 296 19.66 -0.78 32.45
CA ASP A 296 20.93 -0.54 31.76
C ASP A 296 21.62 0.75 32.23
N ASP A 297 21.25 1.28 33.40
CA ASP A 297 21.78 2.51 34.01
C ASP A 297 21.63 3.74 33.10
N ARG A 298 20.68 3.70 32.15
CA ARG A 298 20.48 4.68 31.08
C ARG A 298 21.73 4.89 30.21
N GLU A 299 22.58 3.87 30.14
CA GLU A 299 23.81 3.87 29.35
C GLU A 299 23.72 2.89 28.17
N CYS A 300 24.32 3.26 27.05
CA CYS A 300 24.50 2.35 25.93
C CYS A 300 25.35 1.15 26.35
N GLN A 301 24.78 -0.05 26.27
CA GLN A 301 25.45 -1.29 26.69
C GLN A 301 26.58 -1.73 25.74
N HIS A 302 26.76 -1.03 24.62
CA HIS A 302 27.88 -1.26 23.71
C HIS A 302 29.05 -0.29 23.95
N CYS A 303 28.80 1.03 23.99
CA CYS A 303 29.87 2.04 24.10
C CYS A 303 29.96 2.78 25.44
N GLY A 304 29.01 2.57 26.36
CA GLY A 304 28.98 3.21 27.68
C GLY A 304 28.52 4.68 27.68
N ARG A 305 28.06 5.22 26.55
CA ARG A 305 27.53 6.60 26.49
C ARG A 305 26.29 6.74 27.38
N GLY A 306 26.26 7.78 28.21
CA GLY A 306 25.12 8.11 29.07
C GLY A 306 23.98 8.82 28.32
N GLU A 307 22.75 8.72 28.85
CA GLU A 307 21.55 9.25 28.20
C GLU A 307 21.57 10.77 28.00
N GLU A 308 22.15 11.53 28.93
CA GLU A 308 22.30 12.99 28.81
C GLU A 308 23.17 13.37 27.62
N GLU A 309 24.39 12.80 27.52
CA GLU A 309 25.29 12.98 26.37
C GLU A 309 24.63 12.53 25.06
N HIS A 310 23.88 11.42 25.09
CA HIS A 310 23.18 10.91 23.91
C HIS A 310 22.04 11.83 23.46
N LEU A 311 21.30 12.42 24.40
CA LEU A 311 20.25 13.40 24.13
C LEU A 311 20.81 14.69 23.56
N GLU A 312 21.92 15.18 24.09
CA GLU A 312 22.61 16.37 23.57
C GLU A 312 23.13 16.16 22.15
N GLU A 313 23.75 15.00 21.86
CA GLU A 313 24.35 14.74 20.56
C GLU A 313 23.32 14.38 19.48
N PHE A 314 22.35 13.53 19.81
CA PHE A 314 21.42 12.97 18.82
C PHE A 314 19.99 13.51 18.92
N GLY A 315 19.68 14.32 19.94
CA GLY A 315 18.34 14.86 20.18
C GLY A 315 17.29 13.82 20.57
N ARG A 316 17.72 12.61 21.00
CA ARG A 316 16.82 11.48 21.32
C ARG A 316 17.43 10.56 22.38
N ARG A 317 16.59 9.81 23.10
CA ARG A 317 17.04 8.79 24.07
C ARG A 317 17.65 7.58 23.36
N HIS A 318 18.34 6.74 24.12
CA HIS A 318 18.83 5.45 23.64
C HIS A 318 17.68 4.55 23.14
N ALA A 319 17.98 3.78 22.10
CA ALA A 319 17.06 2.78 21.54
C ALA A 319 17.08 1.51 22.39
N VAL A 320 15.91 0.89 22.55
CA VAL A 320 15.81 -0.47 23.10
C VAL A 320 15.77 -1.44 21.93
N HIS A 321 16.76 -2.32 21.88
CA HIS A 321 17.01 -3.27 20.79
C HIS A 321 16.73 -4.70 21.22
N HIS A 322 16.23 -5.55 20.30
CA HIS A 322 16.08 -6.99 20.51
C HIS A 322 17.39 -7.71 20.21
N ILE A 323 18.02 -8.33 21.22
CA ILE A 323 19.28 -9.08 21.08
C ILE A 323 19.11 -10.24 20.07
N THR A 324 18.09 -11.06 20.28
CA THR A 324 17.62 -12.03 19.29
C THR A 324 16.46 -11.41 18.52
N PRO A 325 16.52 -11.37 17.18
CA PRO A 325 15.51 -10.69 16.36
C PRO A 325 14.10 -11.14 16.70
N ALA A 326 13.15 -10.21 16.75
CA ALA A 326 11.78 -10.52 17.11
C ALA A 326 11.17 -11.65 16.27
N ARG A 327 11.49 -11.71 14.96
CA ARG A 327 11.05 -12.76 14.02
C ARG A 327 11.47 -14.18 14.43
N SER A 328 12.44 -14.32 15.32
CA SER A 328 12.89 -15.62 15.85
C SER A 328 12.02 -16.13 17.01
N PHE A 329 10.99 -15.39 17.41
CA PHE A 329 10.04 -15.77 18.45
C PHE A 329 8.61 -15.63 17.94
N ASP A 330 7.85 -16.72 18.04
CA ASP A 330 6.39 -16.72 17.87
C ASP A 330 5.67 -16.18 19.12
N ASP A 331 6.28 -16.36 20.30
CA ASP A 331 5.75 -15.96 21.60
C ASP A 331 6.18 -14.51 21.96
N PRO A 332 5.24 -13.55 22.06
CA PRO A 332 5.53 -12.16 22.38
C PRO A 332 6.18 -11.95 23.75
N GLN A 333 5.85 -12.77 24.75
CA GLN A 333 6.41 -12.68 26.09
C GLN A 333 7.90 -13.06 26.08
N LYS A 334 8.29 -14.03 25.25
CA LYS A 334 9.71 -14.38 25.05
C LYS A 334 10.44 -13.32 24.24
N ARG A 335 9.83 -12.85 23.15
CA ARG A 335 10.45 -11.84 22.28
C ARG A 335 10.70 -10.53 23.04
N ASN A 336 9.77 -10.11 23.89
CA ASN A 336 9.85 -8.87 24.66
C ASN A 336 10.32 -9.12 26.10
N ALA A 337 10.90 -10.29 26.40
CA ALA A 337 11.46 -10.58 27.72
C ALA A 337 12.63 -9.63 28.01
N MET A 338 12.81 -9.22 29.27
CA MET A 338 13.86 -8.27 29.64
C MET A 338 15.23 -8.73 29.15
N ASN A 339 15.54 -10.02 29.26
CA ASN A 339 16.81 -10.59 28.83
C ASN A 339 17.05 -10.56 27.31
N ASN A 340 16.00 -10.38 26.49
CA ASN A 340 16.12 -10.23 25.05
C ASN A 340 16.20 -8.75 24.62
N LEU A 341 16.13 -7.80 25.56
CA LEU A 341 16.14 -6.36 25.29
C LEU A 341 17.42 -5.71 25.81
N VAL A 342 17.97 -4.74 25.09
CA VAL A 342 19.20 -4.03 25.45
C VAL A 342 19.17 -2.56 25.00
N THR A 343 19.74 -1.67 25.81
CA THR A 343 19.84 -0.23 25.53
C THR A 343 21.07 0.09 24.67
N LEU A 344 20.90 0.71 23.50
CA LEU A 344 21.97 1.02 22.55
C LEU A 344 21.84 2.43 21.95
N CYS A 345 22.98 3.01 21.53
CA CYS A 345 22.99 4.25 20.75
C CYS A 345 22.27 4.06 19.41
N VAL A 346 21.45 5.04 19.07
CA VAL A 346 20.47 5.03 17.98
C VAL A 346 21.04 4.92 16.55
N GLU A 347 22.30 5.26 16.32
CA GLU A 347 22.90 5.17 14.98
C GLU A 347 23.92 4.06 14.92
N ARG A 348 25.08 4.26 15.54
CA ARG A 348 26.21 3.34 15.37
C ARG A 348 25.99 2.01 16.07
N CYS A 349 25.76 2.02 17.38
CA CYS A 349 25.68 0.79 18.17
C CYS A 349 24.45 -0.05 17.84
N HIS A 350 23.30 0.58 17.57
CA HIS A 350 22.09 -0.14 17.17
C HIS A 350 22.27 -0.85 15.82
N GLN A 351 22.84 -0.16 14.83
CA GLN A 351 23.10 -0.76 13.51
C GLN A 351 24.16 -1.87 13.57
N ASP A 352 25.20 -1.68 14.38
CA ASP A 352 26.23 -2.71 14.60
C ASP A 352 25.58 -4.00 15.17
N TRP A 353 24.65 -3.88 16.11
CA TRP A 353 23.95 -5.04 16.69
C TRP A 353 22.90 -5.63 15.75
N GLU A 354 22.21 -4.82 14.95
CA GLU A 354 21.32 -5.33 13.89
C GLU A 354 22.08 -6.26 12.92
N ALA A 355 23.30 -5.88 12.53
CA ALA A 355 24.13 -6.68 11.63
C ALA A 355 24.72 -7.94 12.29
N MET A 356 24.95 -7.91 13.60
CA MET A 356 25.56 -9.03 14.35
C MET A 356 24.54 -9.97 15.00
N ALA A 357 23.24 -9.64 14.98
CA ALA A 357 22.21 -10.43 15.62
C ALA A 357 22.25 -11.91 15.17
N PRO A 358 22.13 -12.90 16.08
CA PRO A 358 21.76 -12.77 17.50
C PRO A 358 22.95 -12.67 18.47
N LEU A 359 24.14 -12.31 17.99
CA LEU A 359 25.33 -12.27 18.85
C LEU A 359 25.21 -11.12 19.86
N ARG A 360 25.70 -11.39 21.07
CA ARG A 360 25.90 -10.39 22.12
C ARG A 360 27.41 -10.22 22.34
N PRO A 361 28.08 -9.32 21.59
CA PRO A 361 29.51 -9.11 21.76
C PRO A 361 29.80 -8.59 23.18
N ASP A 362 30.84 -9.11 23.82
CA ASP A 362 31.32 -8.55 25.09
C ASP A 362 32.14 -7.30 24.78
N THR A 363 31.48 -6.14 24.84
CA THR A 363 32.07 -4.84 24.49
C THR A 363 32.53 -4.06 25.72
N ARG A 364 32.43 -4.65 26.92
CA ARG A 364 32.87 -4.02 28.18
C ARG A 364 34.38 -4.16 28.45
N SER A 365 35.14 -4.71 27.50
CA SER A 365 36.60 -4.87 27.63
C SER A 365 37.38 -3.92 26.71
N ASN A 366 37.19 -2.60 26.82
CA ASN A 366 38.14 -1.65 26.23
C ASN A 366 38.25 -0.29 26.93
N SER A 367 38.26 -0.30 28.26
CA SER A 367 38.68 0.84 29.09
C SER A 367 39.86 0.43 29.99
N ALA A 368 40.97 0.01 29.37
CA ALA A 368 42.30 0.02 29.98
C ALA A 368 43.36 -0.11 28.87
N GLY A 369 43.95 1.02 28.48
CA GLY A 369 45.08 1.11 27.55
C GLY A 369 45.61 2.53 27.51
#